data_AF-A0A3C0Y3P7-F1
#
_entry.id   AF-A0A3C0Y3P7-F1
#
_cell.length_a   1.000
_cell.length_b   1.000
_cell.length_c   1.000
_cell.angle_alpha   90.00
_cell.angle_beta   90.00
_cell.angle_gamma   90.00
#
_symmetry.space_group_name_H-M   'P 1'
#
loop_
_entity.id
_entity.type
_entity.pdbx_description
1 polymer ?
#
loop_
_entity_poly.entity_id
_entity_poly.type
_entity_poly.pdbx_seq_one_letter_code
_entity_poly.pdbx_strand_id
1 'polypeptide(L)'
;MALHSAVSDITARISERSRPTRSAYLEQLRAASTRAPSVDRMGCANLAHAVAGIPLDDRFKIVTQHAPNIGIVTAYNDMLSAHAPLQSYPALIKDEARKLGATAQVAGGVPAMCDGVTQGTSG
;
A
#
# COMPACT_ATOMS: atom_id res chain seq x y z
N MET A 1 -8.76 30.36 -12.05
CA MET A 1 -7.43 31.02 -12.06
C MET A 1 -6.58 30.33 -13.10
N ALA A 2 -5.83 31.10 -13.90
CA ALA A 2 -4.87 30.52 -14.84
C ALA A 2 -3.65 29.96 -14.10
N LEU A 3 -3.16 28.79 -14.50
CA LEU A 3 -1.95 28.20 -13.94
C LEU A 3 -0.73 29.09 -14.28
N HIS A 4 0.21 29.26 -13.35
CA HIS A 4 1.45 29.99 -13.62
C HIS A 4 2.24 29.31 -14.76
N SER A 5 2.74 30.08 -15.73
CA SER A 5 3.38 29.56 -16.96
C SER A 5 4.50 28.56 -16.65
N ALA A 6 5.41 28.91 -15.75
CA ALA A 6 6.49 28.01 -15.34
C ALA A 6 6.00 26.65 -14.81
N VAL A 7 4.90 26.61 -14.05
CA VAL A 7 4.33 25.34 -13.55
C VAL A 7 3.79 24.53 -14.71
N SER A 8 3.07 25.16 -15.65
CA SER A 8 2.56 24.51 -16.86
C SER A 8 3.68 23.89 -17.69
N ASP A 9 4.74 24.66 -17.96
CA ASP A 9 5.86 24.23 -18.81
C ASP A 9 6.64 23.07 -18.16
N ILE A 10 6.87 23.15 -16.85
CA ILE A 10 7.56 22.10 -16.09
C ILE A 10 6.71 20.82 -16.05
N THR A 11 5.40 20.93 -15.80
CA THR A 11 4.50 19.78 -15.82
C THR A 11 4.51 19.11 -17.18
N ALA A 12 4.39 19.87 -18.28
CA ALA A 12 4.44 19.34 -19.63
C ALA A 12 5.76 18.59 -19.90
N ARG A 13 6.89 19.18 -19.50
CA ARG A 13 8.21 18.55 -19.65
C ARG A 13 8.34 17.24 -18.86
N ILE A 14 7.81 17.18 -17.64
CA ILE A 14 7.79 15.95 -16.83
C ILE A 14 6.90 14.91 -17.50
N SER A 15 5.70 15.30 -17.94
CA SER A 15 4.76 14.40 -18.61
C SER A 15 5.36 13.77 -19.86
N GLU A 16 6.03 14.56 -20.71
CA GLU A 16 6.66 14.05 -21.94
C GLU A 16 7.84 13.11 -21.63
N ARG A 17 8.76 13.54 -20.75
CA ARG A 17 9.92 12.72 -20.37
C ARG A 17 9.49 11.39 -19.71
N SER A 18 8.43 11.40 -18.91
CA SER A 18 7.93 10.22 -18.22
C SER A 18 6.95 9.38 -19.05
N ARG A 19 6.62 9.79 -20.28
CA ARG A 19 5.58 9.14 -21.09
C ARG A 19 5.78 7.64 -21.27
N PRO A 20 6.99 7.12 -21.59
CA PRO A 20 7.18 5.68 -21.77
C PRO A 20 6.99 4.90 -20.46
N THR A 21 7.60 5.34 -19.35
CA THR A 21 7.54 4.65 -18.06
C THR A 21 6.16 4.75 -17.42
N ARG A 22 5.49 5.90 -17.55
CA ARG A 22 4.12 6.08 -17.09
C ARG A 22 3.16 5.18 -17.86
N SER A 23 3.33 5.04 -19.18
CA SER A 23 2.49 4.17 -19.99
C SER A 23 2.64 2.70 -19.59
N ALA A 24 3.88 2.22 -19.44
CA ALA A 24 4.15 0.86 -18.98
C ALA A 24 3.55 0.59 -17.58
N TYR A 25 3.69 1.54 -16.65
CA TYR A 25 3.09 1.44 -15.32
C TYR A 25 1.56 1.35 -15.37
N LEU A 26 0.91 2.20 -16.18
CA LEU A 26 -0.55 2.19 -16.32
C LEU A 26 -1.05 0.90 -16.98
N GLU A 27 -0.28 0.31 -17.90
CA GLU A 27 -0.61 -1.00 -18.48
C GLU A 27 -0.58 -2.11 -17.43
N GLN A 28 0.44 -2.13 -16.57
CA GLN A 28 0.49 -3.07 -15.44
C GLN A 28 -0.70 -2.90 -14.50
N LEU A 29 -1.10 -1.66 -14.20
CA LEU A 29 -2.30 -1.40 -13.38
C LEU A 29 -3.58 -1.91 -14.04
N ARG A 30 -3.75 -1.71 -15.36
CA ARG A 30 -4.91 -2.23 -16.09
C ARG A 30 -4.94 -3.76 -16.03
N ALA A 31 -3.81 -4.42 -16.28
CA ALA A 31 -3.70 -5.87 -16.19
C ALA A 31 -3.98 -6.40 -14.78
N ALA A 32 -3.54 -5.67 -13.74
CA ALA A 32 -3.82 -6.03 -12.35
C ALA A 32 -5.29 -5.81 -11.97
N SER A 33 -5.94 -4.77 -12.51
CA SER A 33 -7.33 -4.43 -12.18
C SER A 33 -8.36 -5.45 -12.65
N THR A 34 -8.04 -6.25 -13.67
CA THR A 34 -8.90 -7.31 -14.19
C THR A 34 -8.65 -8.66 -13.51
N ARG A 35 -7.68 -8.73 -12.59
CA ARG A 35 -7.36 -9.96 -11.86
C ARG A 35 -8.42 -10.21 -10.80
N ALA A 36 -8.94 -11.44 -10.76
CA ALA A 36 -9.90 -11.84 -9.72
C ALA A 36 -9.33 -11.57 -8.31
N PRO A 37 -10.18 -11.24 -7.33
CA PRO A 37 -9.80 -11.12 -5.92
C PRO A 37 -8.95 -12.30 -5.44
N SER A 38 -8.06 -12.07 -4.48
CA SER A 38 -7.23 -13.14 -3.92
C SER A 38 -8.06 -14.25 -3.27
N VAL A 39 -9.15 -13.88 -2.62
CA VAL A 39 -10.08 -14.82 -1.96
C VAL A 39 -10.65 -15.86 -2.92
N ASP A 40 -10.92 -15.48 -4.18
CA ASP A 40 -11.44 -16.39 -5.21
C ASP A 40 -10.37 -17.31 -5.81
N ARG A 41 -9.09 -17.02 -5.57
CA ARG A 41 -7.95 -17.73 -6.15
C ARG A 41 -7.15 -18.55 -5.13
N MET A 42 -7.42 -18.39 -3.84
CA MET A 42 -6.72 -19.08 -2.76
C MET A 42 -7.44 -20.37 -2.37
N GLY A 43 -6.69 -21.45 -2.14
CA GLY A 43 -7.26 -22.65 -1.53
C GLY A 43 -7.75 -22.38 -0.11
N CYS A 44 -8.77 -23.14 0.34
CA CYS A 44 -9.44 -22.93 1.62
C CYS A 44 -8.48 -22.85 2.83
N ALA A 45 -7.43 -23.67 2.86
CA ALA A 45 -6.43 -23.64 3.91
C ALA A 45 -5.67 -22.31 3.95
N ASN A 46 -5.24 -21.80 2.79
CA ASN A 46 -4.52 -20.52 2.71
C ASN A 46 -5.40 -19.37 3.15
N LEU A 47 -6.68 -19.37 2.74
CA LEU A 47 -7.62 -18.34 3.16
C LEU A 47 -7.86 -18.40 4.68
N ALA A 48 -8.04 -19.59 5.25
CA ALA A 48 -8.24 -19.77 6.69
C ALA A 48 -7.07 -19.21 7.50
N HIS A 49 -5.82 -19.51 7.11
CA HIS A 49 -4.63 -18.96 7.76
C HIS A 49 -4.55 -17.43 7.65
N ALA A 50 -4.89 -16.87 6.48
CA ALA A 50 -4.83 -15.43 6.22
C ALA A 50 -5.85 -14.60 7.03
N VAL A 51 -6.89 -15.23 7.58
CA VAL A 51 -7.96 -14.53 8.32
C VAL A 51 -8.15 -15.04 9.75
N ALA A 52 -7.29 -15.96 10.21
CA ALA A 52 -7.42 -16.55 11.54
C ALA A 52 -7.24 -15.51 12.67
N GLY A 53 -6.32 -14.55 12.47
CA GLY A 53 -5.95 -13.57 13.50
C GLY A 53 -6.73 -12.25 13.48
N ILE A 54 -7.70 -12.06 12.59
CA ILE A 54 -8.45 -10.80 12.47
C ILE A 54 -9.80 -10.87 13.21
N PRO A 55 -10.41 -9.71 13.55
CA PRO A 55 -11.75 -9.66 14.12
C PRO A 55 -12.79 -10.43 13.30
N LEU A 56 -13.80 -10.98 13.97
CA LEU A 56 -14.82 -11.81 13.32
C LEU A 56 -15.55 -11.06 12.18
N ASP A 57 -15.87 -9.78 12.40
CA ASP A 57 -16.55 -8.94 11.41
C ASP A 57 -15.66 -8.72 10.17
N ASP A 58 -14.36 -8.48 10.36
CA ASP A 58 -13.41 -8.35 9.25
C ASP A 58 -13.27 -9.69 8.51
N ARG A 59 -13.26 -10.82 9.23
CA ARG A 59 -13.24 -12.16 8.62
C ARG A 59 -14.47 -12.40 7.75
N PHE A 60 -15.66 -12.04 8.23
CA PHE A 60 -16.91 -12.18 7.47
C PHE A 60 -16.90 -11.32 6.21
N LYS A 61 -16.42 -10.06 6.30
CA LYS A 61 -16.24 -9.18 5.14
C LYS A 61 -15.35 -9.81 4.07
N ILE A 62 -14.23 -10.41 4.47
CA ILE A 62 -13.28 -11.02 3.53
C ILE A 62 -13.86 -12.31 2.92
N VAL A 63 -14.30 -13.24 3.75
CA VAL A 63 -14.61 -14.62 3.31
C VAL A 63 -16.01 -14.73 2.72
N THR A 64 -16.99 -13.99 3.24
CA THR A 64 -18.40 -14.12 2.82
C THR A 64 -18.81 -13.00 1.88
N GLN A 65 -18.40 -11.76 2.15
CA GLN A 65 -18.77 -10.61 1.30
C GLN A 65 -17.77 -10.34 0.18
N HIS A 66 -16.61 -11.01 0.21
CA HIS A 66 -15.51 -10.82 -0.74
C HIS A 66 -15.09 -9.34 -0.85
N ALA A 67 -15.20 -8.61 0.27
CA ALA A 67 -14.83 -7.21 0.34
C ALA A 67 -13.30 -7.04 0.16
N PRO A 68 -12.84 -5.89 -0.36
CA PRO A 68 -11.41 -5.63 -0.54
C PRO A 68 -10.63 -5.77 0.77
N ASN A 69 -9.52 -6.50 0.72
CA ASN A 69 -8.58 -6.65 1.84
C ASN A 69 -7.21 -6.08 1.48
N ILE A 70 -6.82 -5.01 2.15
CA ILE A 70 -5.61 -4.23 1.84
C ILE A 70 -4.42 -4.75 2.67
N GLY A 71 -3.32 -5.09 2.00
CA GLY A 71 -2.06 -5.40 2.65
C GLY A 71 -1.29 -4.14 3.01
N ILE A 72 -0.93 -4.00 4.29
CA ILE A 72 -0.07 -2.93 4.81
C ILE A 72 1.34 -3.49 4.92
N VAL A 73 2.28 -2.87 4.20
CA VAL A 73 3.72 -3.14 4.32
C VAL A 73 4.33 -1.96 5.05
N THR A 74 5.02 -2.22 6.16
CA THR A 74 5.55 -1.16 7.03
C THR A 74 7.06 -1.27 7.19
N ALA A 75 7.73 -0.13 7.24
CA ALA A 75 9.14 -0.04 7.64
C ALA A 75 9.28 0.38 9.12
N TYR A 76 8.20 0.30 9.91
CA TYR A 76 8.23 0.66 11.33
C TYR A 76 9.32 -0.13 12.07
N ASN A 77 10.13 0.61 12.80
CA ASN A 77 10.99 0.14 13.86
C ASN A 77 11.13 1.26 14.88
N ASP A 78 11.49 0.89 16.10
CA ASP A 78 11.68 1.78 17.26
C ASP A 78 13.06 2.45 17.28
N MET A 79 14.01 1.97 16.47
CA MET A 79 15.38 2.47 16.42
C MET A 79 15.53 3.80 15.66
N LEU A 80 14.86 3.95 14.52
CA LEU A 80 15.06 5.06 13.59
C LEU A 80 13.97 6.10 13.75
N SER A 81 14.35 7.33 14.12
CA SER A 81 13.41 8.44 14.39
C SER A 81 12.45 8.73 13.23
N ALA A 82 12.92 8.62 11.98
CA ALA A 82 12.09 8.80 10.79
C ALA A 82 10.98 7.72 10.62
N HIS A 83 11.15 6.56 11.27
CA HIS A 83 10.23 5.43 11.19
C HIS A 83 9.26 5.38 12.37
N ALA A 84 9.54 6.08 13.47
CA ALA A 84 8.68 6.13 14.65
C ALA A 84 7.22 6.54 14.33
N PRO A 85 6.93 7.51 13.43
CA PRO A 85 5.55 7.86 13.08
C PRO A 85 4.74 6.69 12.47
N LEU A 86 5.42 5.70 11.88
CA LEU A 86 4.77 4.56 11.24
C LEU A 86 4.13 3.59 12.24
N GLN A 87 4.41 3.71 13.55
CA GLN A 87 3.85 2.83 14.58
C GLN A 87 2.32 2.86 14.60
N SER A 88 1.72 4.05 14.52
CA SER A 88 0.28 4.27 14.69
C SER A 88 -0.50 4.14 13.38
N TYR A 89 0.17 4.28 12.24
CA TYR A 89 -0.48 4.32 10.93
C TYR A 89 -1.25 3.06 10.58
N PRO A 90 -0.79 1.82 10.88
CA PRO A 90 -1.57 0.64 10.60
C PRO A 90 -2.96 0.65 11.25
N ALA A 91 -3.10 1.21 12.46
CA ALA A 91 -4.40 1.31 13.12
C ALA A 91 -5.32 2.31 12.40
N LEU A 92 -4.79 3.49 12.03
CA LEU A 92 -5.51 4.52 11.28
C LEU A 92 -5.97 4.01 9.90
N ILE A 93 -5.08 3.33 9.17
CA ILE A 93 -5.39 2.74 7.86
C ILE A 93 -6.50 1.69 7.98
N LYS A 94 -6.44 0.84 9.01
CA LYS A 94 -7.47 -0.18 9.25
C LYS A 94 -8.83 0.43 9.57
N ASP A 95 -8.85 1.46 10.40
CA ASP A 95 -10.07 2.19 10.74
C ASP A 95 -10.71 2.81 9.50
N GLU A 96 -9.92 3.51 8.69
CA GLU A 96 -10.43 4.16 7.48
C GLU A 96 -10.90 3.16 6.42
N ALA A 97 -10.16 2.06 6.23
CA ALA A 97 -10.58 0.98 5.34
C ALA A 97 -11.96 0.44 5.73
N ARG A 98 -12.21 0.25 7.04
CA ARG A 98 -13.50 -0.24 7.53
C ARG A 98 -14.66 0.71 7.25
N LYS A 99 -14.46 2.02 7.39
CA LYS A 99 -15.48 3.04 7.05
C LYS A 99 -15.87 2.98 5.58
N LEU A 100 -14.94 2.59 4.71
CA LEU A 100 -15.15 2.44 3.27
C LEU A 100 -15.56 1.01 2.86
N GLY A 101 -15.94 0.17 3.82
CA GLY A 101 -16.41 -1.20 3.55
C GLY A 101 -15.29 -2.20 3.21
N ALA A 102 -14.02 -1.82 3.35
CA ALA A 102 -12.86 -2.69 3.17
C ALA A 102 -12.28 -3.18 4.50
N THR A 103 -11.32 -4.08 4.43
CA THR A 103 -10.46 -4.49 5.56
C THR A 103 -9.00 -4.21 5.25
N ALA A 104 -8.15 -4.15 6.28
CA ALA A 104 -6.71 -4.06 6.08
C ALA A 104 -5.95 -4.88 7.11
N GLN A 105 -4.80 -5.42 6.70
CA GLN A 105 -3.94 -6.25 7.54
C GLN A 105 -2.49 -5.87 7.35
N VAL A 106 -1.67 -5.92 8.40
CA VAL A 106 -0.21 -5.83 8.23
C VAL A 106 0.25 -7.12 7.59
N ALA A 107 0.67 -7.02 6.33
CA ALA A 107 1.08 -8.16 5.52
C ALA A 107 2.56 -8.48 5.70
N GLY A 108 3.37 -7.49 6.10
CA GLY A 108 4.79 -7.69 6.35
C GLY A 108 5.51 -6.42 6.79
N GLY A 109 6.73 -6.62 7.28
CA GLY A 109 7.72 -5.58 7.50
C GLY A 109 8.73 -5.53 6.36
N VAL A 110 9.33 -4.38 6.13
CA VAL A 110 10.53 -4.24 5.28
C VAL A 110 11.70 -3.73 6.12
N PRO A 111 12.96 -4.04 5.73
CA PRO A 111 14.12 -3.43 6.34
C PRO A 111 14.04 -1.90 6.28
N ALA A 112 14.59 -1.28 7.31
CA ALA A 112 14.58 0.16 7.46
C ALA A 112 16.00 0.67 7.66
N MET A 113 16.31 1.76 6.96
CA MET A 113 17.60 2.44 7.02
C MET A 113 17.34 3.95 7.06
N CYS A 114 18.20 4.69 7.76
CA CYS A 114 18.10 6.13 7.86
C CYS A 114 19.45 6.72 7.49
N ASP A 115 19.49 7.52 6.42
CA ASP A 115 20.70 8.22 6.01
C ASP A 115 21.23 9.12 7.13
N GLY A 116 20.36 9.72 7.95
CA GLY A 116 20.78 10.50 9.12
C GLY A 116 21.59 9.71 10.17
N VAL A 117 21.58 8.37 10.10
CA VAL A 117 22.41 7.48 10.94
C VAL A 117 23.65 7.01 10.20
N THR A 118 23.55 6.69 8.90
CA THR A 118 24.65 6.11 8.10
C THR A 118 25.45 7.14 7.28
N GLN A 119 25.12 8.43 7.37
CA GLN A 119 25.75 9.48 6.58
C GLN A 119 27.27 9.54 6.84
N GLY A 120 28.05 9.31 5.79
CA GLY A 120 29.52 9.34 5.85
C GLY A 120 30.17 8.01 6.23
N THR A 121 29.39 6.95 6.42
CA THR A 121 29.89 5.58 6.64
C THR A 121 29.40 4.65 5.53
N SER A 122 30.01 3.46 5.39
CA SER A 122 29.38 2.39 4.60
C SER A 122 28.04 2.04 5.25
N GLY A 123 26.95 2.11 4.47
CA GLY A 123 25.60 1.72 4.90
C GLY A 123 25.38 0.22 4.90
#